data_AF-A0AAW9PQE6-F1
#
_entry.id   AF-A0AAW9PQE6-F1
#
_cell.length_a   1.000
_cell.length_b   1.000
_cell.length_c   1.000
_cell.angle_alpha   90.00
_cell.angle_beta   90.00
_cell.angle_gamma   90.00
#
_symmetry.space_group_name_H-M   'P 1'
#
loop_
_entity.id
_entity.type
_entity.pdbx_description
1 polymer ?
#
loop_
_entity_poly.entity_id
_entity_poly.type
_entity_poly.pdbx_seq_one_letter_code
_entity_poly.pdbx_strand_id
1 'polypeptide(L)'
;MIQLLQFNPLNAQNAFSLSSRDREKELERTNHDLSQASRCHYATIAFLVGLVWTISGGDGAFANPSPSLRSNPLQIAQNNLGYERKDFTPIDLNYIQVKIGKKPGAIVIEALGSAEAGEGGGGEEILEIKYPRFDRAIAVFTRTGLADDSVNGFRYRVELIRQENQLWRIVWVGMQTKCQPERGHQDWSSKLCS
;
A
#
# COMPACT_ATOMS: atom_id res chain seq x y z
N MET A 1 3.84 -62.18 24.82
CA MET A 1 3.66 -62.61 23.42
C MET A 1 2.68 -61.64 22.79
N ILE A 2 3.19 -60.56 22.19
CA ILE A 2 2.40 -59.47 21.59
C ILE A 2 2.86 -59.38 20.14
N GLN A 3 1.91 -59.54 19.23
CA GLN A 3 2.11 -59.60 17.79
C GLN A 3 2.14 -58.17 17.25
N LEU A 4 3.29 -57.74 16.73
CA LEU A 4 3.47 -56.48 16.01
C LEU A 4 2.85 -56.61 14.61
N LEU A 5 1.80 -55.85 14.32
CA LEU A 5 1.31 -55.67 12.95
C LEU A 5 2.23 -54.69 12.23
N GLN A 6 2.97 -55.20 11.24
CA GLN A 6 3.78 -54.44 10.31
C GLN A 6 2.89 -53.72 9.30
N PHE A 7 3.03 -52.41 9.18
CA PHE A 7 2.45 -51.65 8.07
C PHE A 7 3.40 -51.70 6.86
N ASN A 8 2.91 -52.25 5.75
CA ASN A 8 3.53 -52.18 4.43
C ASN A 8 3.16 -50.86 3.74
N PRO A 9 4.12 -50.01 3.33
CA PRO A 9 3.85 -48.94 2.39
C PRO A 9 4.20 -49.39 0.97
N LEU A 10 3.21 -49.87 0.23
CA LEU A 10 3.29 -49.92 -1.23
C LEU A 10 2.13 -49.11 -1.81
N ASN A 11 2.47 -48.30 -2.80
CA ASN A 11 1.59 -47.66 -3.77
C ASN A 11 1.16 -46.20 -3.50
N ALA A 12 2.08 -45.27 -3.75
CA ALA A 12 1.77 -43.88 -4.12
C ALA A 12 2.92 -43.29 -4.95
N GLN A 13 3.25 -43.94 -6.07
CA GLN A 13 4.15 -43.38 -7.08
C GLN A 13 3.49 -43.60 -8.44
N ASN A 14 2.64 -42.66 -8.85
CA ASN A 14 2.34 -42.32 -10.24
C ASN A 14 1.19 -41.31 -10.28
N ALA A 15 1.54 -40.02 -10.37
CA ALA A 15 0.82 -38.96 -11.09
C ALA A 15 1.20 -37.60 -10.50
N PHE A 16 2.27 -36.97 -11.00
CA PHE A 16 2.32 -35.54 -11.35
C PHE A 16 3.75 -35.16 -11.76
N SER A 17 4.10 -35.42 -13.01
CA SER A 17 5.26 -34.81 -13.67
C SER A 17 4.79 -34.11 -14.93
N LEU A 18 4.05 -33.00 -14.77
CA LEU A 18 3.86 -32.05 -15.86
C LEU A 18 5.05 -31.09 -15.83
N SER A 19 5.84 -31.13 -16.89
CA SER A 19 7.08 -30.36 -17.01
C SER A 19 6.75 -28.87 -17.05
N SER A 20 7.63 -28.04 -16.50
CA SER A 20 7.45 -26.58 -16.45
C SER A 20 7.25 -25.93 -17.84
N ARG A 21 7.64 -26.61 -18.93
CA ARG A 21 7.43 -26.17 -20.31
C ARG A 21 5.98 -26.27 -20.78
N ASP A 22 5.17 -27.14 -20.16
CA ASP A 22 3.77 -27.33 -20.54
C ASP A 22 2.86 -26.27 -19.89
N ARG A 23 3.27 -25.71 -18.73
CA ARG A 23 2.56 -24.59 -18.07
C ARG A 23 2.69 -23.26 -18.81
N GLU A 24 3.82 -23.01 -19.48
CA GLU A 24 4.03 -21.77 -20.26
C GLU A 24 3.09 -21.67 -21.46
N LYS A 25 2.78 -22.79 -22.11
CA LYS A 25 1.90 -22.82 -23.30
C LYS A 25 0.42 -22.60 -22.98
N GLU A 26 -0.03 -22.93 -21.77
CA GLU A 26 -1.41 -22.70 -21.31
C GLU A 26 -1.65 -21.20 -20.95
N LEU A 27 -0.63 -20.51 -20.42
CA LEU A 27 -0.70 -19.09 -20.06
C LEU A 27 -0.68 -18.14 -21.28
N GLU A 28 -0.05 -18.55 -22.38
CA GLU A 28 -0.06 -17.77 -23.63
C GLU A 28 -1.41 -17.84 -24.35
N ARG A 29 -2.13 -18.96 -24.29
CA ARG A 29 -3.47 -19.06 -24.89
C ARG A 29 -4.50 -18.19 -24.20
N THR A 30 -4.43 -18.07 -22.87
CA THR A 30 -5.39 -17.27 -22.09
C THR A 30 -5.19 -15.76 -22.26
N ASN A 31 -3.97 -15.29 -22.53
CA ASN A 31 -3.71 -13.88 -22.84
C ASN A 31 -4.14 -13.46 -24.26
N HIS A 32 -4.19 -14.41 -25.21
CA HIS A 32 -4.60 -14.10 -26.59
C HIS A 32 -6.12 -13.86 -26.71
N ASP A 33 -6.95 -14.44 -25.83
CA ASP A 33 -8.40 -14.25 -25.83
C ASP A 33 -8.86 -12.94 -25.17
N LEU A 34 -8.09 -12.38 -24.23
CA LEU A 34 -8.45 -11.12 -23.56
C LEU A 34 -8.13 -9.86 -24.39
N SER A 35 -7.40 -10.01 -25.50
CA SER A 35 -7.08 -8.90 -26.42
C SER A 35 -8.19 -8.57 -27.42
N GLN A 36 -9.25 -9.38 -27.54
CA GLN A 36 -10.34 -9.17 -28.51
C GLN A 36 -11.63 -8.59 -27.93
N ALA A 37 -11.76 -8.42 -26.61
CA ALA A 37 -13.00 -7.96 -25.99
C ALA A 37 -13.11 -6.44 -25.72
N SER A 38 -12.16 -5.61 -26.19
CA SER A 38 -12.19 -4.14 -25.98
C SER A 38 -12.33 -3.36 -27.28
N ARG A 39 -13.41 -3.59 -28.02
CA ARG A 39 -13.85 -2.68 -29.10
C ARG A 39 -15.36 -2.68 -29.20
N CYS A 40 -16.03 -1.82 -28.43
CA CYS A 40 -17.40 -1.44 -28.75
C CYS A 40 -17.89 -0.23 -27.92
N HIS A 41 -18.36 0.80 -28.64
CA HIS A 41 -19.20 1.94 -28.22
C HIS A 41 -18.53 3.15 -27.54
N TYR A 42 -17.94 4.03 -28.35
CA TYR A 42 -18.13 5.47 -28.15
C TYR A 42 -18.98 5.99 -29.30
N ALA A 43 -20.27 6.13 -29.02
CA ALA A 43 -21.23 6.73 -29.93
C ALA A 43 -20.94 8.23 -30.04
N THR A 44 -20.72 8.66 -31.29
CA THR A 44 -20.57 10.03 -31.74
C THR A 44 -21.84 10.83 -31.43
N ILE A 45 -21.76 11.81 -30.53
CA ILE A 45 -22.84 12.79 -30.37
C ILE A 45 -22.43 14.06 -31.12
N ALA A 46 -22.93 14.18 -32.34
CA ALA A 46 -22.93 15.41 -33.10
C ALA A 46 -24.05 16.32 -32.56
N PHE A 47 -23.71 17.36 -31.82
CA PHE A 47 -24.66 18.43 -31.51
C PHE A 47 -24.64 19.47 -32.63
N LEU A 48 -25.81 19.59 -33.25
CA LEU A 48 -26.12 20.53 -34.31
C LEU A 48 -25.98 21.97 -33.82
N VAL A 49 -25.30 22.76 -34.64
CA VAL A 49 -25.21 24.22 -34.59
C VAL A 49 -26.57 24.80 -35.00
N GLY A 50 -27.13 25.69 -34.18
CA GLY A 50 -28.39 26.35 -34.48
C GLY A 50 -28.61 27.65 -33.69
N LEU A 51 -28.44 28.75 -34.40
CA LEU A 51 -28.99 30.11 -34.17
C LEU A 51 -28.44 31.01 -33.05
N VAL A 52 -27.52 31.88 -33.49
CA VAL A 52 -27.53 33.36 -33.37
C VAL A 52 -28.82 33.97 -32.81
N TRP A 53 -28.75 34.79 -31.75
CA TRP A 53 -29.46 36.07 -31.63
C TRP A 53 -28.68 37.06 -30.73
N THR A 54 -28.29 38.15 -31.38
CA THR A 54 -28.24 39.57 -30.95
C THR A 54 -27.34 40.07 -29.81
N ILE A 55 -26.59 41.09 -30.24
CA ILE A 55 -25.77 42.07 -29.54
C ILE A 55 -26.67 42.99 -28.68
N SER A 56 -26.31 43.20 -27.42
CA SER A 56 -26.65 44.44 -26.70
C SER A 56 -25.55 44.73 -25.69
N GLY A 57 -24.96 45.93 -25.82
CA GLY A 57 -23.80 46.38 -25.05
C GLY A 57 -24.12 46.69 -23.59
N GLY A 58 -23.07 46.62 -22.77
CA GLY A 58 -23.03 47.08 -21.40
C GLY A 58 -21.59 47.03 -20.90
N ASP A 59 -20.93 48.19 -20.88
CA ASP A 59 -19.62 48.39 -20.26
C ASP A 59 -19.68 48.00 -18.79
N GLY A 60 -18.81 47.07 -18.38
CA GLY A 60 -18.72 46.59 -17.00
C GLY A 60 -17.34 46.01 -16.75
N ALA A 61 -16.55 46.75 -15.99
CA ALA A 61 -15.15 46.52 -15.68
C ALA A 61 -14.80 45.07 -15.30
N PHE A 62 -13.72 44.57 -15.93
CA PHE A 62 -12.96 43.40 -15.48
C PHE A 62 -12.38 43.66 -14.09
N ALA A 63 -12.96 43.02 -13.08
CA ALA A 63 -12.27 42.65 -11.86
C ALA A 63 -12.47 41.15 -11.67
N ASN A 64 -11.43 40.36 -11.95
CA ASN A 64 -11.38 38.94 -11.60
C ASN A 64 -11.51 38.81 -10.07
N PRO A 65 -12.55 38.17 -9.51
CA PRO A 65 -12.44 37.67 -8.15
C PRO A 65 -11.47 36.48 -8.20
N SER A 66 -10.33 36.65 -7.55
CA SER A 66 -9.44 35.53 -7.21
C SER A 66 -10.30 34.41 -6.59
N PRO A 67 -10.17 33.15 -7.02
CA PRO A 67 -10.82 32.05 -6.33
C PRO A 67 -10.16 31.92 -4.96
N SER A 68 -10.77 32.50 -3.92
CA SER A 68 -10.42 32.21 -2.55
C SER A 68 -10.66 30.71 -2.33
N LEU A 69 -9.58 29.93 -2.25
CA LEU A 69 -9.59 28.55 -1.79
C LEU A 69 -10.04 28.54 -0.33
N ARG A 70 -11.36 28.60 -0.12
CA ARG A 70 -11.99 28.31 1.16
C ARG A 70 -11.97 26.79 1.27
N SER A 71 -10.89 26.23 1.82
CA SER A 71 -10.85 24.82 2.15
C SER A 71 -11.97 24.53 3.17
N ASN A 72 -12.86 23.61 2.84
CA ASN A 72 -13.88 23.14 3.76
C ASN A 72 -13.21 22.52 5.00
N PRO A 73 -13.58 22.91 6.24
CA PRO A 73 -13.03 22.32 7.46
C PRO A 73 -13.18 20.79 7.51
N LEU A 74 -14.21 20.24 6.86
CA LEU A 74 -14.46 18.80 6.78
C LEU A 74 -13.50 18.06 5.83
N GLN A 75 -12.90 18.76 4.86
CA GLN A 75 -11.93 18.17 3.92
C GLN A 75 -10.53 18.06 4.53
N ILE A 76 -10.24 18.86 5.56
CA ILE A 76 -8.99 18.80 6.32
C ILE A 76 -8.99 17.59 7.26
N ALA A 77 -10.15 17.18 7.77
CA ALA A 77 -10.28 16.07 8.71
C ALA A 77 -10.07 14.68 8.07
N GLN A 78 -10.41 14.50 6.79
CA GLN A 78 -10.26 13.20 6.11
C GLN A 78 -8.82 12.92 5.62
N ASN A 79 -8.00 13.97 5.48
CA ASN A 79 -6.67 13.88 4.89
C ASN A 79 -5.54 13.66 5.91
N ASN A 80 -5.83 13.75 7.20
CA ASN A 80 -4.85 13.51 8.24
C ASN A 80 -4.98 12.06 8.71
N LEU A 81 -3.92 11.25 8.62
CA LEU A 81 -3.94 9.93 9.29
C LEU A 81 -3.84 10.08 10.82
N GLY A 82 -3.65 11.30 11.35
CA GLY A 82 -3.40 11.52 12.78
C GLY A 82 -2.00 11.08 13.23
N TYR A 83 -1.14 10.67 12.29
CA TYR A 83 0.23 10.23 12.57
C TYR A 83 1.22 11.37 12.26
N GLU A 84 1.50 12.21 13.25
CA GLU A 84 2.50 13.28 13.10
C GLU A 84 3.92 12.74 13.24
N ARG A 85 4.86 13.29 12.48
CA ARG A 85 6.26 12.83 12.46
C ARG A 85 6.90 12.85 13.86
N LYS A 86 6.54 13.84 14.69
CA LYS A 86 7.10 14.07 16.02
C LYS A 86 6.81 12.93 17.02
N ASP A 87 5.78 12.13 16.74
CA ASP A 87 5.34 11.06 17.65
C ASP A 87 6.14 9.76 17.44
N PHE A 88 7.03 9.73 16.45
CA PHE A 88 7.81 8.56 16.04
C PHE A 88 9.29 8.79 16.30
N THR A 89 10.00 7.74 16.72
CA THR A 89 11.47 7.73 16.75
C THR A 89 11.99 7.60 15.33
N PRO A 90 12.77 8.56 14.80
CA PRO A 90 13.34 8.46 13.46
C PRO A 90 14.25 7.24 13.34
N ILE A 91 14.15 6.53 12.21
CA ILE A 91 15.09 5.48 11.82
C ILE A 91 16.00 6.04 10.74
N ASP A 92 17.31 5.85 10.90
CA ASP A 92 18.27 6.19 9.85
C ASP A 92 18.06 5.23 8.67
N LEU A 93 17.88 5.83 7.48
CA LEU A 93 17.66 5.11 6.24
C LEU A 93 18.84 4.22 5.83
N ASN A 94 20.02 4.39 6.41
CA ASN A 94 21.16 3.49 6.18
C ASN A 94 20.91 2.08 6.74
N TYR A 95 20.03 1.94 7.75
CA TYR A 95 19.65 0.64 8.32
C TYR A 95 18.46 0.00 7.59
N ILE A 96 17.82 0.72 6.68
CA ILE A 96 16.71 0.24 5.87
C ILE A 96 17.21 0.06 4.44
N GLN A 97 16.96 -1.08 3.82
CA GLN A 97 17.24 -1.21 2.40
C GLN A 97 16.26 -0.33 1.62
N VAL A 98 16.64 0.92 1.34
CA VAL A 98 15.78 1.88 0.62
C VAL A 98 15.49 1.35 -0.78
N LYS A 99 14.23 0.97 -1.02
CA LYS A 99 13.75 0.53 -2.32
C LYS A 99 13.16 1.68 -3.12
N ILE A 100 13.26 1.55 -4.45
CA ILE A 100 12.65 2.45 -5.42
C ILE A 100 11.69 1.62 -6.27
N GLY A 101 10.46 2.10 -6.47
CA GLY A 101 9.45 1.29 -7.17
C GLY A 101 8.22 2.07 -7.63
N LYS A 102 7.35 1.41 -8.39
CA LYS A 102 6.16 2.06 -8.98
C LYS A 102 5.02 2.26 -7.99
N LYS A 103 4.93 1.40 -6.96
CA LYS A 103 3.82 1.36 -6.00
C LYS A 103 4.35 1.61 -4.58
N PRO A 104 3.95 2.70 -3.90
CA PRO A 104 4.40 3.01 -2.54
C PRO A 104 4.19 1.87 -1.54
N GLY A 105 3.03 1.21 -1.59
CA GLY A 105 2.74 0.13 -0.66
C GLY A 105 3.65 -1.08 -0.81
N ALA A 106 3.98 -1.45 -2.05
CA ALA A 106 4.92 -2.54 -2.31
C ALA A 106 6.32 -2.22 -1.78
N ILE A 107 6.78 -0.98 -1.94
CA ILE A 107 8.06 -0.50 -1.38
C ILE A 107 8.07 -0.63 0.14
N VAL A 108 6.98 -0.24 0.80
CA VAL A 108 6.87 -0.30 2.28
C VAL A 108 6.88 -1.74 2.78
N ILE A 109 6.10 -2.63 2.16
CA ILE A 109 6.07 -4.06 2.52
C ILE A 109 7.42 -4.71 2.25
N GLU A 110 8.07 -4.43 1.12
CA GLU A 110 9.39 -5.00 0.83
C GLU A 110 10.46 -4.49 1.81
N ALA A 111 10.37 -3.23 2.25
CA ALA A 111 11.34 -2.62 3.15
C ALA A 111 11.14 -3.01 4.62
N LEU A 112 9.90 -3.24 5.06
CA LEU A 112 9.54 -3.36 6.49
C LEU A 112 8.70 -4.59 6.84
N GLY A 113 8.13 -5.27 5.84
CA GLY A 113 7.40 -6.51 6.03
C GLY A 113 8.34 -7.65 6.42
N SER A 114 7.84 -8.62 7.17
CA SER A 114 8.60 -9.83 7.49
C SER A 114 8.64 -10.73 6.25
N ALA A 115 9.83 -11.21 5.86
CA ALA A 115 9.92 -12.35 4.94
C ALA A 115 9.46 -13.67 5.58
N GLU A 116 9.31 -13.71 6.91
CA GLU A 116 9.07 -14.92 7.67
C GLU A 116 7.79 -14.82 8.50
N ALA A 117 6.75 -15.49 8.01
CA ALA A 117 5.61 -15.98 8.79
C ALA A 117 5.93 -17.37 9.40
N GLY A 118 7.14 -17.55 9.95
CA GLY A 118 7.69 -18.84 10.37
C GLY A 118 7.86 -18.97 11.89
N GLU A 119 7.30 -20.05 12.43
CA GLU A 119 7.38 -20.65 13.80
C GLU A 119 6.86 -19.86 15.01
N GLY A 120 6.62 -18.55 14.88
CA GLY A 120 5.82 -17.76 15.84
C GLY A 120 4.84 -16.81 15.15
N GLY A 121 4.60 -17.03 13.85
CA GLY A 121 3.90 -16.12 12.95
C GLY A 121 2.42 -15.98 13.27
N GLY A 122 2.06 -14.96 14.05
CA GLY A 122 0.65 -14.66 14.38
C GLY A 122 0.31 -13.17 14.39
N GLY A 123 1.21 -12.31 13.91
CA GLY A 123 0.97 -10.88 13.95
C GLY A 123 0.05 -10.38 12.84
N GLU A 124 -0.93 -9.55 13.19
CA GLU A 124 -1.76 -8.85 12.21
C GLU A 124 -0.96 -7.70 11.59
N GLU A 125 -0.94 -7.64 10.25
CA GLU A 125 -0.29 -6.57 9.49
C GLU A 125 -1.33 -5.69 8.81
N ILE A 126 -1.22 -4.37 9.01
CA ILE A 126 -2.10 -3.37 8.42
C ILE A 126 -1.25 -2.32 7.72
N LEU A 127 -1.55 -2.05 6.46
CA LEU A 127 -0.92 -0.98 5.68
C LEU A 127 -1.96 0.06 5.26
N GLU A 128 -1.80 1.27 5.77
CA GLU A 128 -2.57 2.45 5.39
C GLU A 128 -1.71 3.38 4.54
N ILE A 129 -2.24 3.93 3.45
CA ILE A 129 -1.50 4.88 2.60
C ILE A 129 -2.37 6.08 2.29
N LYS A 130 -1.82 7.28 2.48
CA LYS A 130 -2.41 8.53 2.01
C LYS A 130 -1.47 9.25 1.05
N TYR A 131 -2.08 9.99 0.13
CA TYR A 131 -1.40 10.82 -0.86
C TYR A 131 -1.73 12.28 -0.60
N PRO A 132 -1.06 12.95 0.35
CA PRO A 132 -1.32 14.37 0.62
C PRO A 132 -1.05 15.26 -0.59
N ARG A 133 -0.20 14.81 -1.52
CA ARG A 133 0.09 15.44 -2.81
C ARG A 133 0.37 14.37 -3.86
N PHE A 134 0.30 14.71 -5.15
CA PHE A 134 0.57 13.77 -6.24
C PHE A 134 2.02 13.20 -6.22
N ASP A 135 2.95 13.96 -5.65
CA ASP A 135 4.38 13.65 -5.53
C ASP A 135 4.77 13.15 -4.14
N ARG A 136 3.82 12.99 -3.21
CA ARG A 136 4.08 12.56 -1.82
C ARG A 136 3.10 11.49 -1.37
N ALA A 137 3.63 10.47 -0.72
CA ALA A 137 2.84 9.45 -0.04
C ALA A 137 3.30 9.34 1.41
N ILE A 138 2.34 9.14 2.31
CA ILE A 138 2.58 8.79 3.70
C ILE A 138 1.94 7.42 3.90
N ALA A 139 2.76 6.44 4.24
CA ALA A 139 2.29 5.10 4.58
C ALA A 139 2.46 4.87 6.08
N VAL A 140 1.50 4.19 6.69
CA VAL A 140 1.62 3.67 8.04
C VAL A 140 1.45 2.16 8.01
N PHE A 141 2.50 1.47 8.41
CA PHE A 141 2.57 0.02 8.47
C PHE A 141 2.56 -0.39 9.94
N THR A 142 1.51 -1.09 10.37
CA THR A 142 1.32 -1.54 11.75
C THR A 142 1.40 -3.05 11.77
N ARG A 143 2.18 -3.59 12.71
CA ARG A 143 2.19 -5.02 13.05
C ARG A 143 1.95 -5.19 14.54
N THR A 144 0.95 -5.98 14.92
CA THR A 144 0.61 -6.30 16.32
C THR A 144 0.74 -7.80 16.56
N GLY A 145 0.57 -8.28 17.80
CA GLY A 145 0.59 -9.71 18.09
C GLY A 145 1.96 -10.36 17.89
N LEU A 146 3.03 -9.60 18.13
CA LEU A 146 4.38 -10.13 18.07
C LEU A 146 4.61 -11.15 19.20
N ALA A 147 5.35 -12.21 18.89
CA ALA A 147 5.75 -13.24 19.85
C ALA A 147 6.94 -12.80 20.74
N ASP A 148 7.39 -11.55 20.61
CA ASP A 148 8.47 -10.98 21.42
C ASP A 148 8.01 -10.80 22.87
N ASP A 149 8.92 -11.03 23.82
CA ASP A 149 8.64 -11.03 25.26
C ASP A 149 8.42 -9.64 25.85
N SER A 150 8.81 -8.60 25.10
CA SER A 150 8.82 -7.20 25.53
C SER A 150 7.92 -6.35 24.64
N VAL A 151 7.94 -6.57 23.33
CA VAL A 151 7.20 -5.80 22.33
C VAL A 151 5.99 -6.58 21.84
N ASN A 152 4.80 -5.99 21.96
CA ASN A 152 3.56 -6.54 21.42
C ASN A 152 3.32 -6.11 19.96
N GLY A 153 3.81 -4.93 19.57
CA GLY A 153 3.64 -4.42 18.21
C GLY A 153 4.61 -3.30 17.81
N PHE A 154 4.77 -3.15 16.50
CA PHE A 154 5.48 -2.05 15.86
C PHE A 154 4.55 -1.27 14.95
N ARG A 155 4.77 0.04 14.86
CA ARG A 155 4.12 0.89 13.87
C ARG A 155 5.17 1.77 13.22
N TYR A 156 5.26 1.69 11.91
CA TYR A 156 6.14 2.52 11.10
C TYR A 156 5.33 3.58 10.39
N ARG A 157 5.86 4.79 10.37
CA ARG A 157 5.42 5.85 9.47
C ARG A 157 6.51 6.06 8.43
N VAL A 158 6.14 5.94 7.17
CA VAL A 158 7.04 6.02 6.03
C VAL A 158 6.60 7.17 5.14
N GLU A 159 7.51 8.09 4.84
CA GLU A 159 7.28 9.11 3.83
C GLU A 159 8.01 8.76 2.55
N LEU A 160 7.28 8.87 1.45
CA LEU A 160 7.79 8.62 0.11
C LEU A 160 7.59 9.84 -0.78
N ILE A 161 8.56 10.06 -1.66
CA ILE A 161 8.44 11.06 -2.72
C ILE A 161 8.48 10.39 -4.09
N ARG A 162 7.73 10.95 -5.03
CA ARG A 162 7.76 10.55 -6.43
C ARG A 162 8.89 11.29 -7.13
N GLN A 163 9.77 10.54 -7.77
CA GLN A 163 10.87 11.02 -8.60
C GLN A 163 10.39 11.36 -10.02
N GLU A 164 11.22 12.06 -10.80
CA GLU A 164 10.91 12.45 -12.19
C GLU A 164 10.63 11.24 -13.10
N ASN A 165 11.35 10.14 -12.89
CA ASN A 165 11.15 8.86 -13.57
C ASN A 165 9.87 8.12 -13.13
N GLN A 166 8.96 8.79 -12.42
CA GLN A 166 7.68 8.30 -11.95
C GLN A 166 7.77 7.19 -10.89
N LEU A 167 8.96 6.90 -10.38
CA LEU A 167 9.19 5.95 -9.30
C LEU A 167 9.13 6.64 -7.93
N TRP A 168 8.71 5.90 -6.92
CA TRP A 168 8.66 6.33 -5.54
C TRP A 168 9.91 5.90 -4.80
N ARG A 169 10.37 6.73 -3.86
CA ARG A 169 11.50 6.46 -2.98
C ARG A 169 11.15 6.86 -1.54
N ILE A 170 11.55 6.03 -0.57
CA ILE A 170 11.49 6.38 0.86
C ILE A 170 12.47 7.52 1.16
N VAL A 171 12.00 8.56 1.84
CA VAL A 171 12.83 9.70 2.28
C VAL A 171 12.84 9.90 3.78
N TRP A 172 11.94 9.23 4.50
CA TRP A 172 11.92 9.27 5.95
C TRP A 172 11.17 8.06 6.49
N VAL A 173 11.66 7.49 7.58
CA VAL A 173 10.99 6.44 8.35
C VAL A 173 11.08 6.79 9.83
N GLY A 174 10.02 6.51 10.56
CA GLY A 174 10.05 6.50 12.02
C GLY A 174 9.19 5.38 12.58
N MET A 175 9.46 5.02 13.82
CA MET A 175 8.86 3.88 14.50
C MET A 175 8.21 4.30 15.82
N GLN A 176 7.10 3.63 16.11
CA GLN A 176 6.51 3.50 17.42
C GLN A 176 6.44 2.02 17.80
N THR A 177 6.48 1.75 19.08
CA THR A 177 6.32 0.43 19.68
C THR A 177 5.07 0.42 20.53
N LYS A 178 4.55 -0.77 20.80
CA LYS A 178 3.59 -1.05 21.86
C LYS A 178 4.12 -2.24 22.64
N CYS A 179 4.25 -2.12 23.95
CA CYS A 179 4.85 -3.17 24.77
C CYS A 179 3.84 -4.26 25.14
N GLN A 180 4.36 -5.41 25.54
CA GLN A 180 3.57 -6.44 26.21
C GLN A 180 3.06 -5.92 27.56
N PRO A 181 1.98 -6.52 28.10
CA PRO A 181 1.53 -6.23 29.46
C PRO A 181 2.69 -6.30 30.46
N GLU A 182 2.72 -5.33 31.38
CA GLU A 182 3.74 -5.23 32.44
C GLU A 182 5.18 -4.95 31.96
N ARG A 183 5.41 -4.73 30.66
CA ARG A 183 6.72 -4.40 30.04
C ARG A 183 6.87 -2.94 29.65
N GLY A 184 6.15 -2.04 30.33
CA GLY A 184 6.15 -0.61 30.05
C GLY A 184 4.85 -0.11 29.44
N HIS A 185 4.92 0.74 28.42
CA HIS A 185 3.76 1.44 27.89
C HIS A 185 2.86 0.52 27.04
N GLN A 186 1.55 0.64 27.24
CA GLN A 186 0.54 -0.18 26.57
C GLN A 186 -0.09 0.51 25.34
N ASP A 187 0.20 1.80 25.15
CA ASP A 187 -0.16 2.57 23.97
C ASP A 187 1.04 2.73 23.03
N TRP A 188 0.78 3.18 21.81
CA TRP A 188 1.82 3.47 20.83
C TRP A 188 2.73 4.60 21.31
N SER A 189 4.03 4.34 21.38
CA SER A 189 5.01 5.32 21.84
C SER A 189 6.31 5.21 21.07
N SER A 190 7.08 6.30 21.06
CA SER A 190 8.48 6.36 20.61
C SER A 190 9.46 5.82 21.66
N LYS A 191 8.98 5.51 22.87
CA LYS A 191 9.78 4.96 23.97
C LYS A 191 10.08 3.47 23.75
N LEU A 192 11.14 2.99 24.39
CA LEU A 192 11.46 1.57 24.42
C LEU A 192 10.64 0.87 25.50
N CYS A 193 10.42 -0.43 25.32
CA CYS A 193 9.88 -1.30 26.36
C CYS A 193 10.90 -1.56 27.46
N SER A 194 10.42 -1.90 28.66
CA SER A 194 11.20 -2.12 29.89
C SER A 194 11.50 -3.58 30.13
#